data_AF-A0A139TSF4-F1
#
_entry.id   AF-A0A139TSF4-F1
#
_cell.length_a   1.000
_cell.length_b   1.000
_cell.length_c   1.000
_cell.angle_alpha   90.00
_cell.angle_beta   90.00
_cell.angle_gamma   90.00
#
_symmetry.space_group_name_H-M   'P 1'
#
loop_
_entity.id
_entity.type
_entity.pdbx_description
1 polymer ?
#
loop_
_entity_poly.entity_id
_entity_poly.type
_entity_poly.pdbx_seq_one_letter_code
_entity_poly.pdbx_strand_id
1 'polypeptide(L)'
;MPPAVPLFCAAMNFLRIIFLCWAVCGIHAAAGVRTVDVVTSDAFSKALEMIGTRVKDSASCREVTEELNKEADKQEKLWREAIMSGAPTPQEWYQMAEFEMKSFKKALMDKGKNGQDKLVSLSRLEEEGVISHQEAEKAMAALRRLLLASKAAVDSLDDFIAGASLPLPSSPDGDSYEKLVAWKLDPGNSLSYNMDHDPICNGCVEKALEYCLNDRIMELLYGALTRACRERRVQLIREHADKRVEEAERLSRLPPLTPEQWAWIVKQEHGQEFLERTLADMIVAALFMMDERREEEDGTPIIDETSRYYWIETPEKIARLWREKALRESGR
;
A
#
# COMPACT_ATOMS: atom_id res chain seq x y z
N MET A 1 4.60 -26.13 -5.57
CA MET A 1 4.75 -25.23 -6.75
C MET A 1 4.09 -23.91 -6.38
N PRO A 2 4.76 -22.77 -6.51
CA PRO A 2 4.37 -21.56 -5.77
C PRO A 2 3.19 -20.80 -6.43
N PRO A 3 2.04 -20.64 -5.76
CA PRO A 3 0.96 -19.76 -6.22
C PRO A 3 1.30 -18.26 -5.98
N ALA A 4 2.58 -17.92 -5.85
CA ALA A 4 3.05 -16.61 -5.41
C ALA A 4 2.95 -15.54 -6.50
N VAL A 5 3.09 -15.89 -7.79
CA VAL A 5 3.08 -14.89 -8.87
C VAL A 5 1.72 -14.19 -9.00
N PRO A 6 0.56 -14.87 -9.09
CA PRO A 6 -0.75 -14.20 -9.14
C PRO A 6 -1.00 -13.29 -7.92
N LEU A 7 -0.50 -13.70 -6.76
CA LEU A 7 -0.53 -12.94 -5.52
C LEU A 7 0.30 -11.66 -5.63
N PHE A 8 1.55 -11.79 -6.08
CA PHE A 8 2.49 -10.68 -6.27
C PHE A 8 2.02 -9.70 -7.35
N CYS A 9 1.33 -10.16 -8.41
CA CYS A 9 0.79 -9.30 -9.45
C CYS A 9 -0.41 -8.47 -8.98
N ALA A 10 -1.31 -9.09 -8.20
CA ALA A 10 -2.44 -8.39 -7.61
C ALA A 10 -1.97 -7.44 -6.50
N ALA A 11 -1.04 -7.88 -5.66
CA ALA A 11 -0.30 -7.04 -4.72
C ALA A 11 0.33 -5.85 -5.45
N MET A 12 1.18 -6.01 -6.48
CA MET A 12 1.80 -4.89 -7.22
C MET A 12 0.82 -3.80 -7.69
N ASN A 13 -0.43 -4.15 -8.01
CA ASN A 13 -1.47 -3.17 -8.34
C ASN A 13 -2.09 -2.52 -7.08
N PHE A 14 -2.43 -3.31 -6.06
CA PHE A 14 -2.87 -2.83 -4.74
C PHE A 14 -1.81 -1.93 -4.11
N LEU A 15 -0.59 -2.44 -3.95
CA LEU A 15 0.62 -1.75 -3.55
C LEU A 15 0.76 -0.42 -4.28
N ARG A 16 0.78 -0.34 -5.63
CA ARG A 16 0.90 1.00 -6.24
C ARG A 16 -0.26 1.94 -5.85
N ILE A 17 -1.51 1.49 -5.86
CA ILE A 17 -2.66 2.35 -5.49
C ILE A 17 -2.55 2.84 -4.04
N ILE A 18 -2.10 1.99 -3.12
CA ILE A 18 -2.18 2.19 -1.68
C ILE A 18 -0.87 2.77 -1.12
N PHE A 19 0.30 2.30 -1.56
CA PHE A 19 1.65 2.80 -1.21
C PHE A 19 1.84 4.27 -1.62
N LEU A 20 1.28 4.68 -2.77
CA LEU A 20 1.24 6.09 -3.18
C LEU A 20 0.28 6.98 -2.37
N CYS A 21 -0.52 6.41 -1.46
CA CYS A 21 -1.42 7.17 -0.59
C CYS A 21 -1.06 7.00 0.91
N TRP A 22 -0.48 5.88 1.31
CA TRP A 22 -0.21 5.52 2.72
C TRP A 22 1.18 5.94 3.22
N ALA A 23 2.22 5.86 2.38
CA ALA A 23 3.51 6.54 2.60
C ALA A 23 3.47 8.03 2.15
N VAL A 24 2.25 8.52 1.92
CA VAL A 24 1.91 9.87 1.47
C VAL A 24 0.76 10.39 2.36
N CYS A 25 0.75 9.93 3.63
CA CYS A 25 -0.14 10.36 4.70
C CYS A 25 0.58 11.37 5.62
N GLY A 26 1.01 12.49 5.02
CA GLY A 26 1.41 13.82 5.54
C GLY A 26 1.68 14.76 4.35
N ILE A 27 1.28 16.06 4.30
CA ILE A 27 1.52 17.06 3.19
C ILE A 27 0.89 18.49 3.41
N HIS A 28 1.51 19.64 2.95
CA HIS A 28 0.94 21.04 2.86
C HIS A 28 1.40 22.16 1.80
N ALA A 29 2.67 22.39 1.37
CA ALA A 29 3.12 23.61 0.57
C ALA A 29 3.17 23.56 -1.02
N ALA A 30 3.84 24.46 -1.79
CA ALA A 30 3.67 24.63 -3.29
C ALA A 30 4.86 24.79 -4.28
N ALA A 31 4.72 24.23 -5.51
CA ALA A 31 5.49 24.51 -6.76
C ALA A 31 4.69 24.09 -8.03
N GLY A 32 5.33 24.11 -9.21
CA GLY A 32 4.71 23.85 -10.52
C GLY A 32 4.39 22.37 -10.85
N VAL A 33 4.87 21.44 -10.02
CA VAL A 33 4.40 20.05 -9.93
C VAL A 33 4.06 19.82 -8.46
N ARG A 34 2.90 19.22 -8.20
CA ARG A 34 2.34 18.96 -6.87
C ARG A 34 2.34 17.47 -6.59
N THR A 35 2.35 17.04 -5.32
CA THR A 35 2.30 15.60 -5.01
C THR A 35 1.00 14.94 -5.49
N VAL A 36 -0.11 15.68 -5.59
CA VAL A 36 -1.35 15.17 -6.20
C VAL A 36 -1.16 14.77 -7.67
N ASP A 37 -0.30 15.46 -8.43
CA ASP A 37 -0.07 15.19 -9.85
C ASP A 37 0.66 13.84 -10.05
N VAL A 38 1.60 13.51 -9.14
CA VAL A 38 2.35 12.25 -9.17
C VAL A 38 1.62 11.09 -8.49
N VAL A 39 0.79 11.34 -7.48
CA VAL A 39 -0.07 10.32 -6.84
C VAL A 39 -1.20 9.89 -7.77
N THR A 40 -1.88 10.84 -8.42
CA THR A 40 -3.00 10.54 -9.35
C THR A 40 -2.53 10.13 -10.76
N SER A 41 -1.22 10.16 -11.00
CA SER A 41 -0.57 9.73 -12.26
C SER A 41 -0.88 8.26 -12.59
N ASP A 42 -1.30 8.00 -13.82
CA ASP A 42 -1.56 6.65 -14.32
C ASP A 42 -0.29 5.92 -14.85
N ALA A 43 0.90 6.53 -14.77
CA ALA A 43 2.15 6.07 -15.39
C ALA A 43 2.49 4.59 -15.13
N PHE A 44 2.46 4.10 -13.88
CA PHE A 44 2.75 2.70 -13.58
C PHE A 44 1.63 1.73 -14.03
N SER A 45 0.39 2.22 -14.22
CA SER A 45 -0.68 1.41 -14.84
C SER A 45 -0.40 1.20 -16.32
N LYS A 46 0.04 2.26 -17.02
CA LYS A 46 0.53 2.20 -18.40
C LYS A 46 1.79 1.35 -18.52
N ALA A 47 2.67 1.35 -17.53
CA ALA A 47 3.84 0.47 -17.48
C ALA A 47 3.47 -1.02 -17.41
N LEU A 48 2.56 -1.39 -16.51
CA LEU A 48 2.03 -2.76 -16.43
C LEU A 48 1.27 -3.17 -17.70
N GLU A 49 0.52 -2.24 -18.31
CA GLU A 49 -0.15 -2.45 -19.59
C GLU A 49 0.83 -2.65 -20.76
N MET A 50 1.86 -1.81 -20.85
CA MET A 50 2.94 -1.93 -21.81
C MET A 50 3.62 -3.30 -21.72
N ILE A 51 3.94 -3.76 -20.51
CA ILE A 51 4.54 -5.09 -20.29
C ILE A 51 3.61 -6.18 -20.82
N GLY A 52 2.37 -6.23 -20.34
CA GLY A 52 1.42 -7.29 -20.69
C GLY A 52 0.90 -7.28 -22.13
N THR A 53 1.21 -6.26 -22.94
CA THR A 53 0.70 -6.12 -24.33
C THR A 53 1.80 -6.00 -25.40
N ARG A 54 2.98 -5.46 -25.06
CA ARG A 54 4.10 -5.28 -26.01
C ARG A 54 5.19 -6.33 -25.88
N VAL A 55 5.46 -6.88 -24.69
CA VAL A 55 6.49 -7.92 -24.53
C VAL A 55 5.99 -9.24 -25.13
N LYS A 56 6.66 -9.70 -26.18
CA LYS A 56 6.32 -10.92 -26.95
C LYS A 56 7.54 -11.77 -27.31
N ASP A 57 8.74 -11.20 -27.20
CA ASP A 57 10.03 -11.79 -27.54
C ASP A 57 11.16 -11.01 -26.83
N SER A 58 12.39 -11.51 -26.95
CA SER A 58 13.60 -10.88 -26.41
C SER A 58 13.81 -9.42 -26.86
N ALA A 59 13.44 -9.05 -28.09
CA ALA A 59 13.66 -7.70 -28.62
C ALA A 59 12.69 -6.69 -28.01
N SER A 60 11.38 -6.99 -28.06
CA SER A 60 10.31 -6.21 -27.45
C SER A 60 10.45 -6.13 -25.92
N CYS A 61 10.99 -7.18 -25.27
CA CYS A 61 11.33 -7.14 -23.84
C CYS A 61 12.36 -6.05 -23.52
N ARG A 62 13.41 -5.91 -24.33
CA ARG A 62 14.45 -4.89 -24.16
C ARG A 62 13.92 -3.48 -24.44
N GLU A 63 13.15 -3.31 -25.51
CA GLU A 63 12.48 -2.04 -25.87
C GLU A 63 11.59 -1.53 -24.73
N VAL A 64 10.71 -2.40 -24.22
CA VAL A 64 9.86 -2.10 -23.06
C VAL A 64 10.70 -1.80 -21.81
N THR A 65 11.77 -2.56 -21.56
CA THR A 65 12.67 -2.32 -20.42
C THR A 65 13.33 -0.94 -20.48
N GLU A 66 13.73 -0.47 -21.66
CA GLU A 66 14.26 0.89 -21.82
C GLU A 66 13.19 1.96 -21.57
N GLU A 67 11.96 1.78 -22.07
CA GLU A 67 10.87 2.73 -21.81
C GLU A 67 10.47 2.78 -20.33
N LEU A 68 10.44 1.64 -19.64
CA LEU A 68 10.23 1.57 -18.19
C LEU A 68 11.30 2.36 -17.42
N ASN A 69 12.57 2.26 -17.81
CA ASN A 69 13.64 3.04 -17.18
C ASN A 69 13.49 4.55 -17.47
N LYS A 70 13.21 4.94 -18.72
CA LYS A 70 13.00 6.35 -19.12
C LYS A 70 11.81 6.97 -18.37
N GLU A 71 10.73 6.22 -18.16
CA GLU A 71 9.59 6.66 -17.35
C GLU A 71 9.92 6.67 -15.85
N ALA A 72 10.73 5.74 -15.33
CA ALA A 72 11.19 5.75 -13.93
C ALA A 72 12.06 6.98 -13.63
N ASP A 73 13.03 7.30 -14.49
CA ASP A 73 13.89 8.50 -14.36
C ASP A 73 13.04 9.79 -14.38
N LYS A 74 12.00 9.82 -15.23
CA LYS A 74 11.01 10.90 -15.32
C LYS A 74 10.13 11.00 -14.07
N GLN A 75 9.62 9.89 -13.54
CA GLN A 75 8.83 9.89 -12.30
C GLN A 75 9.70 10.30 -11.11
N GLU A 76 10.94 9.82 -10.98
CA GLU A 76 11.87 10.24 -9.92
C GLU A 76 12.06 11.77 -9.93
N LYS A 77 12.26 12.36 -11.13
CA LYS A 77 12.32 13.82 -11.27
C LYS A 77 11.02 14.51 -10.81
N LEU A 78 9.85 14.02 -11.26
CA LEU A 78 8.56 14.60 -10.90
C LEU A 78 8.27 14.47 -9.39
N TRP A 79 8.65 13.35 -8.77
CA TRP A 79 8.58 13.16 -7.31
C TRP A 79 9.53 14.12 -6.59
N ARG A 80 10.75 14.33 -7.08
CA ARG A 80 11.70 15.30 -6.50
C ARG A 80 11.14 16.71 -6.55
N GLU A 81 10.62 17.14 -7.70
CA GLU A 81 9.95 18.45 -7.85
C GLU A 81 8.70 18.56 -6.97
N ALA A 82 7.89 17.49 -6.88
CA ALA A 82 6.70 17.44 -6.03
C ALA A 82 7.01 17.47 -4.54
N ILE A 83 8.11 16.88 -4.06
CA ILE A 83 8.54 16.92 -2.65
C ILE A 83 9.20 18.26 -2.32
N MET A 84 10.08 18.77 -3.19
CA MET A 84 10.68 20.11 -3.04
C MET A 84 9.65 21.24 -3.16
N SER A 85 8.49 20.97 -3.76
CA SER A 85 7.35 21.88 -3.72
C SER A 85 6.90 22.21 -2.30
N GLY A 86 7.18 21.33 -1.33
CA GLY A 86 6.15 21.01 -0.38
C GLY A 86 5.26 19.95 -0.99
N ALA A 87 3.95 20.23 -1.13
CA ALA A 87 2.98 19.21 -0.78
C ALA A 87 1.49 19.61 -0.87
N PRO A 88 0.54 18.74 -1.29
CA PRO A 88 -0.90 18.89 -1.15
C PRO A 88 -1.50 19.63 0.06
N THR A 89 -2.29 20.65 -0.28
CA THR A 89 -3.26 21.34 0.58
C THR A 89 -4.42 20.42 1.00
N PRO A 90 -5.28 20.77 1.97
CA PRO A 90 -6.50 19.99 2.30
C PRO A 90 -7.43 19.70 1.11
N GLN A 91 -7.41 20.53 0.06
CA GLN A 91 -8.15 20.27 -1.17
C GLN A 91 -7.47 19.22 -2.06
N GLU A 92 -6.14 19.20 -2.13
CA GLU A 92 -5.38 18.18 -2.87
C GLU A 92 -5.33 16.85 -2.10
N TRP A 93 -5.29 16.92 -0.77
CA TRP A 93 -5.59 15.83 0.15
C TRP A 93 -6.89 15.11 -0.20
N TYR A 94 -7.97 15.89 -0.30
CA TYR A 94 -9.26 15.37 -0.73
C TYR A 94 -9.17 14.72 -2.12
N GLN A 95 -8.44 15.32 -3.07
CA GLN A 95 -8.28 14.76 -4.42
C GLN A 95 -7.52 13.41 -4.42
N MET A 96 -6.45 13.27 -3.65
CA MET A 96 -5.72 12.00 -3.53
C MET A 96 -6.55 10.93 -2.82
N ALA A 97 -7.19 11.26 -1.69
CA ALA A 97 -8.04 10.32 -0.97
C ALA A 97 -9.29 9.92 -1.78
N GLU A 98 -9.88 10.84 -2.54
CA GLU A 98 -10.99 10.54 -3.46
C GLU A 98 -10.51 9.68 -4.65
N PHE A 99 -9.28 9.90 -5.15
CA PHE A 99 -8.65 9.06 -6.17
C PHE A 99 -8.32 7.65 -5.67
N GLU A 100 -7.78 7.52 -4.44
CA GLU A 100 -7.56 6.24 -3.77
C GLU A 100 -8.89 5.51 -3.62
N MET A 101 -9.88 6.14 -2.98
CA MET A 101 -11.24 5.62 -2.81
C MET A 101 -11.85 5.12 -4.13
N LYS A 102 -11.78 5.93 -5.20
CA LYS A 102 -12.29 5.54 -6.53
C LYS A 102 -11.51 4.37 -7.14
N SER A 103 -10.18 4.38 -7.04
CA SER A 103 -9.31 3.35 -7.61
C SER A 103 -9.41 2.03 -6.87
N PHE A 104 -9.48 2.08 -5.55
CA PHE A 104 -9.65 0.95 -4.63
C PHE A 104 -11.03 0.30 -4.81
N LYS A 105 -12.10 1.10 -4.81
CA LYS A 105 -13.47 0.65 -5.07
C LYS A 105 -13.61 0.04 -6.47
N LYS A 106 -12.95 0.62 -7.48
CA LYS A 106 -12.86 0.01 -8.82
C LYS A 106 -12.12 -1.34 -8.78
N ALA A 107 -10.94 -1.41 -8.18
CA ALA A 107 -10.13 -2.64 -8.12
C ALA A 107 -10.86 -3.80 -7.43
N LEU A 108 -11.72 -3.52 -6.44
CA LEU A 108 -12.56 -4.52 -5.77
C LEU A 108 -13.84 -4.90 -6.53
N MET A 109 -14.31 -4.07 -7.46
CA MET A 109 -15.50 -4.34 -8.30
C MET A 109 -15.14 -4.95 -9.67
N ASP A 110 -13.95 -4.67 -10.21
CA ASP A 110 -13.44 -5.27 -11.44
C ASP A 110 -13.11 -6.76 -11.19
N LYS A 111 -14.13 -7.64 -11.28
CA LYS A 111 -14.04 -9.10 -11.01
C LYS A 111 -13.22 -9.91 -12.03
N GLY A 112 -11.92 -9.58 -12.12
CA GLY A 112 -10.86 -10.38 -12.72
C GLY A 112 -10.69 -10.24 -14.24
N LYS A 113 -9.49 -9.80 -14.65
CA LYS A 113 -8.70 -10.21 -15.85
C LYS A 113 -7.53 -9.25 -16.08
N ASN A 114 -7.80 -7.95 -16.15
CA ASN A 114 -6.87 -6.98 -16.76
C ASN A 114 -5.58 -6.66 -15.96
N GLY A 115 -5.40 -7.19 -14.76
CA GLY A 115 -4.27 -6.89 -13.86
C GLY A 115 -3.28 -8.05 -13.69
N GLN A 116 -3.76 -9.23 -13.27
CA GLN A 116 -2.90 -10.41 -13.03
C GLN A 116 -2.29 -10.95 -14.33
N ASP A 117 -3.09 -11.09 -15.40
CA ASP A 117 -2.69 -11.64 -16.69
C ASP A 117 -1.43 -10.94 -17.28
N LYS A 118 -1.25 -9.65 -17.00
CA LYS A 118 -0.19 -8.80 -17.58
C LYS A 118 1.20 -9.07 -17.02
N LEU A 119 1.33 -9.30 -15.72
CA LEU A 119 2.61 -9.63 -15.07
C LEU A 119 2.89 -11.14 -15.11
N VAL A 120 1.85 -11.97 -15.00
CA VAL A 120 1.95 -13.42 -15.26
C VAL A 120 2.46 -13.69 -16.69
N SER A 121 2.24 -12.77 -17.64
CA SER A 121 2.84 -12.82 -18.97
C SER A 121 4.38 -12.87 -18.94
N LEU A 122 5.07 -12.11 -18.06
CA LEU A 122 6.55 -12.13 -18.02
C LEU A 122 7.07 -13.47 -17.52
N SER A 123 6.56 -13.97 -16.39
CA SER A 123 7.00 -15.26 -15.85
C SER A 123 6.66 -16.41 -16.82
N ARG A 124 5.49 -16.36 -17.48
CA ARG A 124 5.12 -17.37 -18.47
C ARG A 124 6.02 -17.32 -19.71
N LEU A 125 6.37 -16.13 -20.22
CA LEU A 125 7.30 -15.98 -21.35
C LEU A 125 8.73 -16.44 -21.00
N GLU A 126 9.13 -16.36 -19.72
CA GLU A 126 10.37 -16.93 -19.21
C GLU A 126 10.29 -18.47 -19.13
N GLU A 127 9.22 -19.02 -18.54
CA GLU A 127 8.94 -20.47 -18.46
C GLU A 127 8.79 -21.13 -19.85
N GLU A 128 8.20 -20.42 -20.82
CA GLU A 128 8.08 -20.81 -22.23
C GLU A 128 9.40 -20.64 -23.01
N GLY A 129 10.44 -20.05 -22.41
CA GLY A 129 11.76 -19.83 -23.03
C GLY A 129 11.78 -18.74 -24.13
N VAL A 130 10.75 -17.90 -24.20
CA VAL A 130 10.58 -16.83 -25.20
C VAL A 130 11.39 -15.58 -24.85
N ILE A 131 11.64 -15.35 -23.56
CA ILE A 131 12.62 -14.40 -23.02
C ILE A 131 13.56 -15.11 -22.05
N SER A 132 14.78 -14.61 -21.87
CA SER A 132 15.68 -15.16 -20.86
C SER A 132 15.36 -14.62 -19.45
N HIS A 133 15.70 -15.39 -18.41
CA HIS A 133 15.63 -14.96 -17.01
C HIS A 133 16.29 -13.58 -16.78
N GLN A 134 17.42 -13.31 -17.44
CA GLN A 134 18.12 -12.03 -17.33
C GLN A 134 17.36 -10.85 -17.98
N GLU A 135 16.44 -11.12 -18.91
CA GLU A 135 15.57 -10.09 -19.52
C GLU A 135 14.31 -9.89 -18.68
N ALA A 136 13.71 -10.97 -18.16
CA ALA A 136 12.62 -10.91 -17.20
C ALA A 136 13.01 -10.11 -15.94
N GLU A 137 14.14 -10.42 -15.30
CA GLU A 137 14.60 -9.67 -14.12
C GLU A 137 15.01 -8.21 -14.44
N LYS A 138 15.47 -7.90 -15.67
CA LYS A 138 15.71 -6.49 -16.08
C LYS A 138 14.40 -5.71 -16.24
N ALA A 139 13.37 -6.32 -16.83
CA ALA A 139 12.04 -5.72 -16.93
C ALA A 139 11.40 -5.52 -15.54
N MET A 140 11.53 -6.52 -14.66
CA MET A 140 11.07 -6.44 -13.27
C MET A 140 11.87 -5.42 -12.45
N ALA A 141 13.18 -5.29 -12.65
CA ALA A 141 13.99 -4.24 -12.02
C ALA A 141 13.55 -2.83 -12.47
N ALA A 142 13.27 -2.63 -13.75
CA ALA A 142 12.76 -1.36 -14.26
C ALA A 142 11.37 -1.01 -13.68
N LEU A 143 10.49 -2.00 -13.51
CA LEU A 143 9.23 -1.87 -12.76
C LEU A 143 9.46 -1.49 -11.29
N ARG A 144 10.40 -2.15 -10.60
CA ARG A 144 10.75 -1.87 -9.20
C ARG A 144 11.30 -0.43 -9.07
N ARG A 145 12.11 0.05 -10.01
CA ARG A 145 12.55 1.46 -10.08
C ARG A 145 11.37 2.43 -10.22
N LEU A 146 10.42 2.14 -11.11
CA LEU A 146 9.23 2.97 -11.31
C LEU A 146 8.30 3.01 -10.08
N LEU A 147 8.17 1.88 -9.36
CA LEU A 147 7.41 1.81 -8.11
C LEU A 147 8.07 2.60 -6.98
N LEU A 148 9.41 2.54 -6.88
CA LEU A 148 10.21 3.19 -5.84
C LEU A 148 10.71 4.59 -6.23
N ALA A 149 10.11 5.21 -7.25
CA ALA A 149 10.52 6.53 -7.75
C ALA A 149 10.40 7.64 -6.67
N SER A 150 9.40 7.55 -5.79
CA SER A 150 9.25 8.46 -4.63
C SER A 150 10.39 8.29 -3.61
N LYS A 151 10.82 7.04 -3.36
CA LYS A 151 11.97 6.74 -2.49
C LYS A 151 13.27 7.28 -3.09
N ALA A 152 13.54 6.96 -4.36
CA ALA A 152 14.74 7.46 -5.05
C ALA A 152 14.78 8.99 -5.12
N ALA A 153 13.62 9.64 -5.25
CA ALA A 153 13.52 11.09 -5.14
C ALA A 153 13.88 11.61 -3.74
N VAL A 154 13.28 11.10 -2.65
CA VAL A 154 13.55 11.62 -1.30
C VAL A 154 14.95 11.26 -0.76
N ASP A 155 15.47 10.08 -1.09
CA ASP A 155 16.84 9.67 -0.74
C ASP A 155 17.92 10.53 -1.46
N SER A 156 17.52 11.37 -2.43
CA SER A 156 18.39 12.33 -3.12
C SER A 156 18.26 13.77 -2.62
N LEU A 157 17.48 14.02 -1.55
CA LEU A 157 17.18 15.35 -1.03
C LEU A 157 17.90 15.67 0.30
N ASP A 158 18.94 14.94 0.67
CA ASP A 158 19.61 15.06 1.97
C ASP A 158 20.11 16.48 2.28
N ASP A 159 20.76 17.17 1.33
CA ASP A 159 21.22 18.56 1.50
C ASP A 159 20.06 19.56 1.65
N PHE A 160 18.89 19.24 1.10
CA PHE A 160 17.66 20.05 1.22
C PHE A 160 16.96 19.76 2.57
N ILE A 161 16.89 18.49 2.96
CA ILE A 161 16.38 18.02 4.25
C ILE A 161 17.24 18.53 5.42
N ALA A 162 18.53 18.80 5.22
CA ALA A 162 19.39 19.46 6.21
C ALA A 162 18.90 20.88 6.58
N GLY A 163 18.07 21.52 5.75
CA GLY A 163 17.38 22.78 6.07
C GLY A 163 16.16 22.62 6.98
N ALA A 164 15.70 21.39 7.25
CA ALA A 164 14.57 21.10 8.13
C ALA A 164 14.90 21.55 9.57
N SER A 165 14.41 22.72 9.96
CA SER A 165 14.59 23.24 11.31
C SER A 165 13.72 22.44 12.27
N LEU A 166 14.36 21.49 12.97
CA LEU A 166 13.76 20.61 13.98
C LEU A 166 13.85 21.23 15.40
N PRO A 167 12.94 20.90 16.33
CA PRO A 167 11.79 20.00 16.18
C PRO A 167 10.67 20.60 15.31
N LEU A 168 9.78 19.74 14.83
CA LEU A 168 8.64 20.13 13.99
C LEU A 168 7.53 20.81 14.82
N PRO A 169 6.73 21.69 14.21
CA PRO A 169 5.63 22.35 14.90
C PRO A 169 4.55 21.32 15.33
N SER A 170 4.13 21.41 16.60
CA SER A 170 3.15 20.51 17.21
C SER A 170 1.73 21.09 17.20
N SER A 171 0.72 20.23 17.31
CA SER A 171 -0.66 20.64 17.62
C SER A 171 -0.75 21.25 19.03
N PRO A 172 -1.67 22.21 19.29
CA PRO A 172 -2.03 22.65 20.64
C PRO A 172 -2.45 21.52 21.59
N ASP A 173 -2.99 20.41 21.05
CA ASP A 173 -3.38 19.22 21.81
C ASP A 173 -2.17 18.37 22.26
N GLY A 174 -0.96 18.77 21.89
CA GLY A 174 0.29 18.10 22.25
C GLY A 174 0.70 16.93 21.36
N ASP A 175 -0.04 16.64 20.28
CA ASP A 175 0.43 15.71 19.23
C ASP A 175 1.45 16.40 18.31
N SER A 176 2.35 15.64 17.70
CA SER A 176 3.39 16.18 16.81
C SER A 176 3.71 15.22 15.67
N TYR A 177 4.38 15.73 14.63
CA TYR A 177 4.82 14.91 13.50
C TYR A 177 5.74 13.77 13.93
N GLU A 178 6.66 13.99 14.87
CA GLU A 178 7.54 12.95 15.41
C GLU A 178 6.76 11.90 16.21
N LYS A 179 5.73 12.32 16.97
CA LYS A 179 4.82 11.38 17.66
C LYS A 179 3.95 10.59 16.70
N LEU A 180 3.57 11.17 15.56
CA LEU A 180 2.84 10.46 14.52
C LEU A 180 3.75 9.43 13.84
N VAL A 181 4.96 9.81 13.41
CA VAL A 181 5.96 8.89 12.83
C VAL A 181 6.31 7.75 13.79
N ALA A 182 6.60 8.06 15.06
CA ALA A 182 6.91 7.05 16.07
C ALA A 182 5.73 6.09 16.32
N TRP A 183 4.48 6.59 16.26
CA TRP A 183 3.29 5.76 16.35
C TRP A 183 3.08 4.89 15.10
N LYS A 184 3.32 5.39 13.88
CA LYS A 184 3.27 4.56 12.66
C LYS A 184 4.34 3.44 12.70
N LEU A 185 5.47 3.70 13.35
CA LEU A 185 6.56 2.73 13.58
C LEU A 185 6.35 1.82 14.81
N ASP A 186 5.24 1.93 15.55
CA ASP A 186 4.92 0.98 16.63
C ASP A 186 4.50 -0.39 16.04
N PRO A 187 5.08 -1.52 16.47
CA PRO A 187 4.72 -2.84 15.95
C PRO A 187 3.24 -3.19 16.14
N GLY A 188 2.62 -2.74 17.23
CA GLY A 188 1.20 -2.93 17.52
C GLY A 188 0.25 -2.19 16.56
N ASN A 189 0.75 -1.34 15.66
CA ASN A 189 -0.05 -0.72 14.60
C ASN A 189 -0.01 -1.48 13.26
N SER A 190 0.93 -2.42 13.08
CA SER A 190 1.00 -3.25 11.87
C SER A 190 0.00 -4.40 11.89
N LEU A 191 -0.70 -4.59 10.77
CA LEU A 191 -1.61 -5.72 10.56
C LEU A 191 -0.86 -7.06 10.54
N SER A 192 0.24 -7.17 9.79
CA SER A 192 1.02 -8.40 9.68
C SER A 192 1.66 -8.77 11.02
N TYR A 193 2.29 -7.81 11.71
CA TYR A 193 2.87 -8.03 13.03
C TYR A 193 1.83 -8.54 14.03
N ASN A 194 0.65 -7.91 14.09
CA ASN A 194 -0.42 -8.35 14.99
C ASN A 194 -0.95 -9.75 14.63
N MET A 195 -1.03 -10.13 13.34
CA MET A 195 -1.43 -11.48 12.96
C MET A 195 -0.37 -12.54 13.28
N ASP A 196 0.92 -12.23 13.09
CA ASP A 196 2.02 -13.15 13.40
C ASP A 196 2.18 -13.38 14.91
N HIS A 197 1.83 -12.40 15.74
CA HIS A 197 1.93 -12.46 17.20
C HIS A 197 0.63 -12.85 17.92
N ASP A 198 -0.52 -12.91 17.23
CA ASP A 198 -1.76 -13.39 17.81
C ASP A 198 -1.80 -14.94 17.89
N PRO A 199 -1.96 -15.54 19.09
CA PRO A 199 -1.88 -16.99 19.28
C PRO A 199 -2.91 -17.83 18.52
N ILE A 200 -4.02 -17.21 18.08
CA ILE A 200 -5.05 -17.87 17.28
C ILE A 200 -4.69 -17.78 15.79
N CYS A 201 -4.27 -16.61 15.33
CA CYS A 201 -3.94 -16.36 13.92
C CYS A 201 -2.68 -17.10 13.43
N ASN A 202 -1.68 -17.29 14.32
CA ASN A 202 -0.39 -17.94 14.02
C ASN A 202 -0.36 -19.46 14.30
N GLY A 203 -1.48 -20.05 14.74
CA GLY A 203 -1.62 -21.47 15.02
C GLY A 203 -0.89 -21.96 16.28
N CYS A 204 -0.46 -21.08 17.20
CA CYS A 204 0.09 -21.51 18.49
C CYS A 204 -0.95 -22.23 19.37
N VAL A 205 -2.21 -21.77 19.35
CA VAL A 205 -3.31 -22.44 20.06
C VAL A 205 -3.60 -23.82 19.46
N GLU A 206 -3.61 -23.93 18.13
CA GLU A 206 -3.80 -25.20 17.42
C GLU A 206 -2.72 -26.22 17.80
N LYS A 207 -1.43 -25.87 17.67
CA LYS A 207 -0.29 -26.73 18.04
C LYS A 207 -0.28 -27.12 19.52
N ALA A 208 -0.71 -26.23 20.41
CA ALA A 208 -0.84 -26.54 21.83
C ALA A 208 -1.96 -27.57 22.10
N LEU A 209 -3.05 -27.51 21.36
CA LEU A 209 -4.15 -28.48 21.43
C LEU A 209 -3.76 -29.83 20.80
N GLU A 210 -3.08 -29.84 19.64
CA GLU A 210 -2.51 -31.04 19.01
C GLU A 210 -1.60 -31.81 19.98
N TYR A 211 -0.80 -31.09 20.79
CA TYR A 211 0.09 -31.72 21.77
C TYR A 211 -0.64 -32.29 23.00
N CYS A 212 -1.85 -31.80 23.31
CA CYS A 212 -2.59 -32.14 24.53
C CYS A 212 -3.76 -33.10 24.30
N LEU A 213 -4.21 -33.27 23.05
CA LEU A 213 -5.42 -33.99 22.67
C LEU A 213 -5.11 -35.05 21.62
N ASN A 214 -5.96 -36.08 21.50
CA ASN A 214 -5.84 -37.05 20.41
C ASN A 214 -6.53 -36.56 19.14
N ASP A 215 -6.09 -37.10 18.00
CA ASP A 215 -6.53 -36.76 16.64
C ASP A 215 -8.06 -36.64 16.53
N ARG A 216 -8.82 -37.57 17.12
CA ARG A 216 -10.29 -37.60 17.07
C ARG A 216 -10.97 -36.47 17.85
N ILE A 217 -10.29 -35.89 18.85
CA ILE A 217 -10.76 -34.66 19.51
C ILE A 217 -10.32 -33.43 18.69
N MET A 218 -9.14 -33.47 18.05
CA MET A 218 -8.70 -32.40 17.15
C MET A 218 -9.62 -32.27 15.92
N GLU A 219 -10.05 -33.37 15.30
CA GLU A 219 -11.08 -33.40 14.24
C GLU A 219 -12.36 -32.66 14.64
N LEU A 220 -12.82 -32.85 15.89
CA LEU A 220 -14.02 -32.18 16.43
C LEU A 220 -13.79 -30.69 16.75
N LEU A 221 -12.55 -30.27 17.02
CA LEU A 221 -12.19 -28.89 17.34
C LEU A 221 -11.74 -28.08 16.12
N TYR A 222 -11.27 -28.72 15.05
CA TYR A 222 -10.71 -28.03 13.87
C TYR A 222 -11.68 -26.99 13.30
N GLY A 223 -12.93 -27.40 13.03
CA GLY A 223 -13.99 -26.49 12.57
C GLY A 223 -14.42 -25.42 13.57
N ALA A 224 -13.96 -25.45 14.83
CA ALA A 224 -14.11 -24.34 15.78
C ALA A 224 -12.87 -23.42 15.77
N LEU A 225 -11.66 -24.00 15.66
CA LEU A 225 -10.40 -23.26 15.55
C LEU A 225 -10.34 -22.43 14.26
N THR A 226 -10.74 -22.99 13.10
CA THR A 226 -10.82 -22.25 11.84
C THR A 226 -11.74 -21.03 11.95
N ARG A 227 -12.91 -21.18 12.58
CA ARG A 227 -13.86 -20.06 12.81
C ARG A 227 -13.28 -19.01 13.76
N ALA A 228 -12.71 -19.42 14.89
CA ALA A 228 -12.08 -18.48 15.84
C ALA A 228 -10.92 -17.70 15.19
N CYS A 229 -10.09 -18.39 14.40
CA CYS A 229 -8.99 -17.78 13.64
C CYS A 229 -9.50 -16.78 12.59
N ARG A 230 -10.58 -17.12 11.86
CA ARG A 230 -11.24 -16.24 10.90
C ARG A 230 -11.87 -15.00 11.57
N GLU A 231 -12.62 -15.18 12.65
CA GLU A 231 -13.21 -14.08 13.42
C GLU A 231 -12.14 -13.14 13.98
N ARG A 232 -11.02 -13.69 14.48
CA ARG A 232 -9.90 -12.91 15.00
C ARG A 232 -9.15 -12.14 13.90
N ARG A 233 -8.92 -12.75 12.73
CA ARG A 233 -8.38 -12.07 11.53
C ARG A 233 -9.27 -10.91 11.09
N VAL A 234 -10.58 -11.13 11.05
CA VAL A 234 -11.58 -10.08 10.78
C VAL A 234 -11.49 -8.93 11.79
N GLN A 235 -11.35 -9.23 13.08
CA GLN A 235 -11.18 -8.20 14.11
C GLN A 235 -9.90 -7.37 13.88
N LEU A 236 -8.76 -8.03 13.66
CA LEU A 236 -7.47 -7.36 13.42
C LEU A 236 -7.49 -6.46 12.16
N ILE A 237 -8.17 -6.88 11.09
CA ILE A 237 -8.37 -6.05 9.89
C ILE A 237 -9.18 -4.79 10.22
N ARG A 238 -10.24 -4.89 11.02
CA ARG A 238 -11.05 -3.73 11.46
C ARG A 238 -10.23 -2.79 12.35
N GLU A 239 -9.51 -3.31 13.33
CA GLU A 239 -8.64 -2.54 14.23
C GLU A 239 -7.53 -1.79 13.47
N HIS A 240 -6.97 -2.37 12.41
CA HIS A 240 -6.01 -1.70 11.53
C HIS A 240 -6.68 -0.66 10.61
N ALA A 241 -7.91 -0.90 10.13
CA ALA A 241 -8.69 0.10 9.40
C ALA A 241 -8.97 1.35 10.24
N ASP A 242 -9.36 1.18 11.50
CA ASP A 242 -9.58 2.29 12.42
C ASP A 242 -8.30 3.09 12.67
N LYS A 243 -7.15 2.41 12.80
CA LYS A 243 -5.83 3.07 12.87
C LYS A 243 -5.52 3.89 11.61
N ARG A 244 -5.85 3.42 10.41
CA ARG A 244 -5.70 4.23 9.17
C ARG A 244 -6.58 5.49 9.18
N VAL A 245 -7.74 5.48 9.85
CA VAL A 245 -8.57 6.70 10.06
C VAL A 245 -7.96 7.59 11.15
N GLU A 246 -7.52 7.02 12.29
CA GLU A 246 -6.84 7.76 13.37
C GLU A 246 -5.60 8.52 12.85
N GLU A 247 -4.80 7.87 12.00
CA GLU A 247 -3.63 8.47 11.36
C GLU A 247 -3.99 9.73 10.58
N ALA A 248 -5.01 9.64 9.71
CA ALA A 248 -5.49 10.76 8.93
C ALA A 248 -6.10 11.85 9.82
N GLU A 249 -6.84 11.48 10.88
CA GLU A 249 -7.40 12.42 11.85
C GLU A 249 -6.33 13.20 12.61
N ARG A 250 -5.32 12.52 13.15
CA ARG A 250 -4.23 13.14 13.90
C ARG A 250 -3.44 14.11 13.03
N LEU A 251 -3.04 13.64 11.85
CA LEU A 251 -2.44 14.46 10.81
C LEU A 251 -3.31 15.66 10.41
N SER A 252 -4.63 15.50 10.31
CA SER A 252 -5.53 16.61 9.96
C SER A 252 -5.53 17.73 11.01
N ARG A 253 -5.01 17.50 12.22
CA ARG A 253 -4.89 18.48 13.31
C ARG A 253 -3.48 19.09 13.42
N LEU A 254 -2.49 18.58 12.67
CA LEU A 254 -1.12 19.09 12.70
C LEU A 254 -0.97 20.39 11.87
N PRO A 255 -0.09 21.33 12.30
CA PRO A 255 0.15 22.60 11.63
C PRO A 255 0.99 22.43 10.34
N PRO A 256 0.92 23.38 9.39
CA PRO A 256 1.64 23.28 8.11
C PRO A 256 3.18 23.29 8.29
N LEU A 257 3.87 22.53 7.43
CA LEU A 257 5.33 22.40 7.39
C LEU A 257 5.97 23.23 6.28
N THR A 258 7.25 23.60 6.45
CA THR A 258 8.08 24.11 5.33
C THR A 258 8.43 22.97 4.36
N PRO A 259 8.83 23.24 3.11
CA PRO A 259 9.24 22.21 2.14
C PRO A 259 10.36 21.27 2.63
N GLU A 260 11.30 21.77 3.42
CA GLU A 260 12.44 21.01 3.96
C GLU A 260 11.99 20.10 5.10
N GLN A 261 11.22 20.64 6.05
CA GLN A 261 10.53 19.89 7.11
C GLN A 261 9.60 18.83 6.55
N TRP A 262 8.96 19.15 5.42
CA TRP A 262 8.10 18.22 4.70
C TRP A 262 8.91 17.06 4.08
N ALA A 263 9.99 17.37 3.34
CA ALA A 263 10.87 16.35 2.78
C ALA A 263 11.47 15.42 3.86
N TRP A 264 11.72 15.94 5.07
CA TRP A 264 12.12 15.14 6.22
C TRP A 264 11.08 14.07 6.60
N ILE A 265 9.78 14.42 6.60
CA ILE A 265 8.69 13.46 6.87
C ILE A 265 8.58 12.41 5.77
N VAL A 266 8.64 12.80 4.48
CA VAL A 266 8.69 11.84 3.37
C VAL A 266 9.80 10.83 3.60
N LYS A 267 10.97 11.27 4.05
CA LYS A 267 12.12 10.38 4.27
C LYS A 267 11.91 9.40 5.42
N GLN A 268 11.13 9.75 6.45
CA GLN A 268 10.76 8.79 7.50
C GLN A 268 9.77 7.74 6.96
N GLU A 269 8.75 8.17 6.23
CA GLU A 269 7.74 7.27 5.63
C GLU A 269 8.28 6.44 4.46
N HIS A 270 9.43 6.83 3.88
CA HIS A 270 10.20 6.05 2.90
C HIS A 270 11.44 5.36 3.51
N GLY A 271 11.52 5.29 4.85
CA GLY A 271 12.48 4.45 5.55
C GLY A 271 12.24 2.96 5.29
N GLN A 272 13.30 2.16 5.20
CA GLN A 272 13.20 0.75 4.80
C GLN A 272 12.21 -0.05 5.66
N GLU A 273 12.30 0.07 6.98
CA GLU A 273 11.40 -0.60 7.92
C GLU A 273 9.93 -0.21 7.73
N PHE A 274 9.64 1.07 7.47
CA PHE A 274 8.30 1.56 7.21
C PHE A 274 7.72 0.92 5.95
N LEU A 275 8.50 0.94 4.86
CA LEU A 275 8.08 0.41 3.57
C LEU A 275 7.92 -1.11 3.57
N GLU A 276 8.81 -1.85 4.24
CA GLU A 276 8.71 -3.31 4.39
C GLU A 276 7.48 -3.72 5.23
N ARG A 277 7.24 -3.03 6.34
CA ARG A 277 6.10 -3.27 7.22
C ARG A 277 4.76 -2.93 6.55
N THR A 278 4.71 -1.79 5.87
CA THR A 278 3.54 -1.34 5.11
C THR A 278 3.27 -2.26 3.90
N LEU A 279 4.32 -2.74 3.22
CA LEU A 279 4.23 -3.78 2.19
C LEU A 279 3.63 -5.09 2.74
N ALA A 280 4.08 -5.53 3.92
CA ALA A 280 3.54 -6.74 4.56
C ALA A 280 2.05 -6.57 4.94
N ASP A 281 1.69 -5.46 5.59
CA ASP A 281 0.29 -5.12 5.92
C ASP A 281 -0.62 -5.10 4.69
N MET A 282 -0.16 -4.46 3.60
CA MET A 282 -0.90 -4.42 2.33
C MET A 282 -1.04 -5.81 1.69
N ILE A 283 -0.01 -6.66 1.74
CA ILE A 283 -0.08 -8.04 1.23
C ILE A 283 -1.10 -8.85 2.05
N VAL A 284 -1.09 -8.72 3.37
CA VAL A 284 -2.03 -9.39 4.28
C VAL A 284 -3.47 -8.92 4.03
N ALA A 285 -3.71 -7.61 3.95
CA ALA A 285 -5.03 -7.07 3.63
C ALA A 285 -5.52 -7.50 2.23
N ALA A 286 -4.64 -7.48 1.23
CA ALA A 286 -4.96 -7.90 -0.13
C ALA A 286 -5.28 -9.39 -0.22
N LEU A 287 -4.51 -10.25 0.47
CA LEU A 287 -4.76 -11.69 0.59
C LEU A 287 -6.20 -11.96 1.01
N PHE A 288 -6.60 -11.44 2.18
CA PHE A 288 -7.95 -11.67 2.69
C PHE A 288 -9.02 -11.07 1.77
N MET A 289 -8.82 -9.85 1.25
CA MET A 289 -9.80 -9.16 0.41
C MET A 289 -10.01 -9.80 -0.98
N MET A 290 -9.12 -10.70 -1.42
CA MET A 290 -9.19 -11.35 -2.75
C MET A 290 -9.49 -12.85 -2.72
N ASP A 291 -9.55 -13.50 -1.54
CA ASP A 291 -9.85 -14.93 -1.43
C ASP A 291 -11.36 -15.23 -1.55
N GLU A 292 -11.97 -14.76 -2.66
CA GLU A 292 -13.38 -15.00 -3.04
C GLU A 292 -13.65 -16.44 -3.51
N ARG A 293 -12.65 -17.34 -3.55
CA ARG A 293 -12.72 -18.57 -4.38
C ARG A 293 -12.33 -19.88 -3.72
N ARG A 294 -12.32 -19.92 -2.40
CA ARG A 294 -12.60 -21.16 -1.67
C ARG A 294 -13.74 -20.91 -0.69
N GLU A 295 -14.93 -21.29 -1.14
CA GLU A 295 -15.80 -22.07 -0.26
C GLU A 295 -14.94 -23.21 0.32
N GLU A 296 -14.92 -23.36 1.64
CA GLU A 296 -14.57 -24.66 2.23
C GLU A 296 -15.69 -25.66 1.85
N GLU A 297 -15.54 -26.95 2.16
CA GLU A 297 -16.53 -27.98 1.76
C GLU A 297 -17.94 -27.78 2.41
N ASP A 298 -18.12 -26.73 3.22
CA ASP A 298 -19.38 -26.27 3.82
C ASP A 298 -20.08 -25.10 3.09
N GLY A 299 -19.41 -24.43 2.14
CA GLY A 299 -19.94 -23.24 1.44
C GLY A 299 -19.72 -21.90 2.13
N THR A 300 -18.93 -21.81 3.20
CA THR A 300 -18.71 -20.56 3.95
C THR A 300 -17.64 -19.67 3.30
N PRO A 301 -17.87 -18.35 3.08
CA PRO A 301 -16.88 -17.44 2.50
C PRO A 301 -15.79 -17.01 3.51
N ILE A 302 -14.57 -16.75 3.04
CA ILE A 302 -13.39 -16.49 3.92
C ILE A 302 -13.44 -15.14 4.64
N ILE A 303 -13.95 -14.06 4.02
CA ILE A 303 -14.41 -12.87 4.75
C ILE A 303 -15.95 -12.83 4.66
N ASP A 304 -16.63 -12.44 5.75
CA ASP A 304 -18.03 -12.01 5.68
C ASP A 304 -18.20 -10.68 4.92
N GLU A 305 -19.38 -10.45 4.34
CA GLU A 305 -19.62 -9.27 3.52
C GLU A 305 -19.48 -7.95 4.31
N THR A 306 -19.85 -7.93 5.59
CA THR A 306 -19.77 -6.76 6.48
C THR A 306 -18.35 -6.29 6.67
N SER A 307 -17.41 -7.21 6.90
CA SER A 307 -15.99 -6.89 7.10
C SER A 307 -15.33 -6.41 5.81
N ARG A 308 -15.75 -6.94 4.65
CA ARG A 308 -15.34 -6.41 3.34
C ARG A 308 -15.85 -4.99 3.13
N TYR A 309 -17.12 -4.72 3.45
CA TYR A 309 -17.68 -3.36 3.42
C TYR A 309 -16.94 -2.41 4.36
N TYR A 310 -16.59 -2.84 5.57
CA TYR A 310 -15.85 -2.04 6.54
C TYR A 310 -14.48 -1.56 6.01
N TRP A 311 -13.77 -2.47 5.32
CA TRP A 311 -12.50 -2.13 4.67
C TRP A 311 -12.69 -1.20 3.46
N ILE A 312 -13.78 -1.36 2.70
CA ILE A 312 -14.18 -0.43 1.61
C ILE A 312 -14.56 0.96 2.14
N GLU A 313 -15.21 1.06 3.31
CA GLU A 313 -15.57 2.34 3.93
C GLU A 313 -14.35 3.15 4.40
N THR A 314 -13.20 2.52 4.63
CA THR A 314 -12.04 3.19 5.25
C THR A 314 -11.49 4.33 4.37
N PRO A 315 -11.23 4.13 3.06
CA PRO A 315 -10.99 5.22 2.14
C PRO A 315 -12.13 6.25 2.04
N GLU A 316 -13.41 5.84 2.18
CA GLU A 316 -14.55 6.78 2.16
C GLU A 316 -14.60 7.68 3.41
N LYS A 317 -14.19 7.16 4.58
CA LYS A 317 -14.02 7.91 5.83
C LYS A 317 -12.87 8.92 5.71
N ILE A 318 -11.71 8.49 5.20
CA ILE A 318 -10.52 9.34 5.02
C ILE A 318 -10.79 10.46 3.99
N ALA A 319 -11.42 10.14 2.85
CA ALA A 319 -11.82 11.16 1.87
C ALA A 319 -12.83 12.17 2.44
N ARG A 320 -13.76 11.72 3.29
CA ARG A 320 -14.74 12.60 3.95
C ARG A 320 -14.05 13.56 4.94
N LEU A 321 -13.16 13.06 5.78
CA LEU A 321 -12.37 13.87 6.73
C LEU A 321 -11.63 15.02 6.00
N TRP A 322 -10.93 14.70 4.91
CA TRP A 322 -10.20 15.71 4.14
C TRP A 322 -11.11 16.70 3.44
N ARG A 323 -12.28 16.26 2.94
CA ARG A 323 -13.32 17.15 2.40
C ARG A 323 -13.82 18.15 3.44
N GLU A 324 -14.08 17.67 4.66
CA GLU A 324 -14.57 18.51 5.77
C GLU A 324 -13.49 19.46 6.29
N LYS A 325 -12.20 19.09 6.23
CA LYS A 325 -11.10 20.04 6.49
C LYS A 325 -10.96 21.08 5.37
N ALA A 326 -11.02 20.67 4.10
CA ALA A 326 -10.94 21.56 2.95
C ALA A 326 -12.05 22.62 2.92
N LEU A 327 -13.30 22.23 3.22
CA LEU A 327 -14.43 23.16 3.32
C LEU A 327 -14.20 24.21 4.41
N ARG A 328 -13.86 23.76 5.64
CA ARG A 328 -13.57 24.65 6.79
C ARG A 328 -12.45 25.65 6.49
N GLU A 329 -11.33 25.20 5.92
CA GLU A 329 -10.21 26.11 5.57
C GLU A 329 -10.52 27.01 4.36
N SER A 330 -11.43 26.61 3.46
CA SER A 330 -11.93 27.47 2.39
C SER A 330 -12.96 28.52 2.84
N GLY A 331 -13.36 28.51 4.11
CA GLY A 331 -14.38 29.40 4.67
C GLY A 331 -15.80 29.11 4.15
N ARG A 332 -16.14 27.83 3.98
CA ARG A 332 -17.43 27.35 3.42
C ARG A 332 -18.10 26.29 4.29
#